data_AF-A0A972WZ72-F1
#
_entry.id   AF-A0A972WZ72-F1
#
_cell.length_a   1.000
_cell.length_b   1.000
_cell.length_c   1.000
_cell.angle_alpha   90.00
_cell.angle_beta   90.00
_cell.angle_gamma   90.00
#
_symmetry.space_group_name_H-M   'P 1'
#
loop_
_entity.id
_entity.type
_entity.pdbx_description
1 polymer ?
#
loop_
_entity_poly.entity_id
_entity_poly.type
_entity_poly.pdbx_seq_one_letter_code
_entity_poly.pdbx_strand_id
1 'polypeptide(L)' 'MRIAVFGAGRMAEIRIEDMVKDSRIKNISVINRSPQKAQALRSRFGVEIVEE' A
#
# COMPACT_ATOMS: atom_id res chain seq x y z
N MET A 1 1.47 13.07 6.39
CA MET A 1 2.48 12.59 5.42
C MET A 1 1.80 11.70 4.37
N ARG A 2 2.24 11.77 3.11
CA ARG A 2 1.77 10.91 2.02
C ARG A 2 2.91 9.96 1.62
N ILE A 3 2.61 8.69 1.41
CA ILE A 3 3.61 7.66 1.08
C ILE A 3 3.20 6.94 -0.21
N ALA A 4 4.16 6.76 -1.11
CA ALA A 4 4.05 5.83 -2.23
C ALA A 4 4.87 4.57 -1.92
N VAL A 5 4.26 3.41 -2.05
CA VAL A 5 4.89 2.09 -1.87
C VAL A 5 5.03 1.43 -3.23
N PHE A 6 6.27 1.16 -3.62
CA PHE A 6 6.59 0.46 -4.86
C PHE A 6 6.72 -1.04 -4.59
N GLY A 7 5.84 -1.81 -5.22
CA GLY A 7 5.75 -3.25 -5.08
C GLY A 7 4.65 -3.70 -4.11
N ALA A 8 4.12 -4.90 -4.36
CA ALA A 8 3.06 -5.53 -3.55
C ALA A 8 3.46 -6.93 -3.05
N GLY A 9 4.71 -7.07 -2.61
CA GLY A 9 5.24 -8.30 -2.02
C GLY A 9 5.12 -8.33 -0.49
N ARG A 10 5.71 -9.37 0.13
CA ARG A 10 5.68 -9.56 1.59
C ARG A 10 6.24 -8.37 2.37
N MET A 11 7.29 -7.71 1.86
CA MET A 11 7.87 -6.54 2.52
C MET A 11 6.93 -5.34 2.50
N ALA A 12 6.25 -5.10 1.37
CA ALA A 12 5.28 -4.02 1.25
C ALA A 12 4.12 -4.24 2.23
N GLU A 13 3.64 -5.47 2.35
CA GLU A 13 2.58 -5.85 3.28
C GLU A 13 2.94 -5.50 4.74
N ILE A 14 4.11 -5.94 5.22
CA ILE A 14 4.57 -5.67 6.60
C ILE A 14 4.70 -4.16 6.83
N ARG A 15 5.27 -3.43 5.86
CA ARG A 15 5.45 -1.98 5.99
C ARG A 15 4.13 -1.24 6.01
N ILE A 16 3.20 -1.61 5.14
CA ILE A 16 1.86 -1.01 5.10
C ILE A 16 1.12 -1.29 6.42
N GLU A 17 1.23 -2.49 6.98
CA GLU A 17 0.60 -2.84 8.25
C GLU A 17 1.04 -1.92 9.40
N ASP A 18 2.33 -1.59 9.48
CA ASP A 18 2.83 -0.63 10.47
C ASP A 18 2.40 0.79 10.13
N MET A 19 2.44 1.18 8.85
CA MET A 19 2.11 2.53 8.40
C MET A 19 0.64 2.91 8.62
N VAL A 20 -0.31 1.98 8.44
CA VAL A 20 -1.74 2.26 8.66
C VAL A 20 -2.08 2.55 10.12
N LYS A 21 -1.22 2.13 11.06
CA LYS A 21 -1.36 2.39 12.50
C LYS A 21 -0.78 3.75 12.91
N ASP A 22 0.02 4.39 12.06
CA ASP A 22 0.64 5.69 12.34
C ASP A 22 -0.27 6.86 11.94
N SER A 23 -0.77 7.59 12.93
CA SER A 23 -1.70 8.73 12.75
C SER A 23 -1.13 9.90 11.94
N ARG A 24 0.20 9.96 11.78
CA ARG A 24 0.90 10.98 10.98
C ARG A 24 0.83 10.67 9.49
N ILE A 25 0.58 9.41 9.12
CA ILE A 25 0.41 8.98 7.73
C ILE A 25 -1.07 9.15 7.36
N LYS A 26 -1.31 9.88 6.27
CA LYS A 26 -2.67 10.23 5.84
C LYS A 26 -3.11 9.49 4.58
N ASN A 27 -2.15 9.18 3.70
CA ASN A 27 -2.42 8.46 2.46
C ASN A 27 -1.25 7.52 2.16
N ILE A 28 -1.59 6.30 1.76
CA ILE A 28 -0.66 5.29 1.28
C ILE A 28 -1.16 4.86 -0.10
N SER A 29 -0.30 5.01 -1.09
CA SER A 29 -0.57 4.64 -2.48
C SER A 29 0.36 3.50 -2.89
N VAL A 30 -0.18 2.41 -3.44
CA VAL A 30 0.59 1.26 -3.92
C VAL A 30 0.71 1.32 -5.43
N ILE A 31 1.95 1.25 -5.91
CA ILE A 31 2.30 1.15 -7.32
C ILE A 31 2.90 -0.24 -7.53
N ASN A 32 2.30 -1.05 -8.40
CA ASN A 32 2.80 -2.40 -8.65
C ASN A 32 2.36 -2.93 -10.02
N ARG A 33 3.30 -3.55 -10.74
CA ARG A 33 3.07 -4.17 -12.07
C ARG A 33 1.99 -5.26 -12.11
N SER A 34 1.65 -5.85 -10.96
CA SER A 34 0.61 -6.88 -10.86
C SER A 34 -0.62 -6.26 -10.18
N PRO A 35 -1.69 -5.98 -10.95
CA PRO A 35 -2.92 -5.40 -10.40
C PRO A 35 -3.53 -6.27 -9.32
N GLN A 36 -3.49 -7.59 -9.48
CA GLN A 36 -4.01 -8.57 -8.52
C GLN A 36 -3.35 -8.43 -7.14
N LYS A 37 -2.02 -8.27 -7.09
CA LYS A 37 -1.30 -8.10 -5.83
C LYS A 37 -1.56 -6.72 -5.20
N ALA A 38 -1.69 -5.67 -6.01
CA ALA A 38 -2.07 -4.35 -5.51
C ALA A 38 -3.49 -4.36 -4.92
N GLN A 39 -4.44 -5.02 -5.61
CA GLN A 39 -5.80 -5.21 -5.11
C GLN A 39 -5.83 -5.98 -3.80
N ALA A 40 -5.03 -7.03 -3.65
CA ALA A 40 -4.94 -7.75 -2.38
C ALA A 40 -4.51 -6.84 -1.21
N LEU A 41 -3.56 -5.91 -1.43
CA LEU A 41 -3.16 -4.94 -0.41
C LEU A 41 -4.25 -3.91 -0.13
N ARG A 42 -4.95 -3.42 -1.15
CA ARG A 42 -6.11 -2.52 -0.99
C ARG A 42 -7.21 -3.18 -0.16
N SER A 43 -7.59 -4.41 -0.47
CA SER A 43 -8.62 -5.14 0.27
C SER A 43 -8.24 -5.38 1.73
N ARG A 44 -6.94 -5.58 2.03
CA ARG A 44 -6.47 -5.86 3.40
C ARG A 44 -6.26 -4.62 4.26
N PHE A 45 -5.78 -3.53 3.66
CA PHE A 45 -5.31 -2.36 4.40
C PHE A 45 -6.02 -1.04 4.05
N GLY A 46 -6.92 -1.03 3.06
CA GLY A 46 -7.61 0.18 2.62
C GLY A 46 -6.69 1.20 1.92
N VAL A 47 -5.57 0.74 1.36
CA VAL A 47 -4.63 1.61 0.63
C VAL A 47 -5.13 1.94 -0.78
N GLU A 48 -4.72 3.07 -1.30
CA GLU A 48 -5.01 3.47 -2.68
C GLU A 48 -4.11 2.72 -3.66
N ILE A 49 -4.62 2.44 -4.86
CA ILE A 49 -3.82 1.86 -5.95
C ILE A 49 -3.63 2.95 -6.99
N VAL A 50 -2.40 3.11 -7.44
CA VAL A 50 -2.09 3.94 -8.60
C VAL A 50 -1.92 3.00 -9.78
N GLU A 51 -2.82 3.13 -10.75
CA GLU A 51 -2.71 2.45 -12.04
C GLU A 51 -1.77 3.29 -12.91
N GLU A 52 -0.71 2.66 -13.43
CA GLU A 52 0.12 3.20 -14.51
C GLU A 52 -0.40 2.69 -15.87
#